data_AF-A0A833QY28-F1
#
_entry.id   AF-A0A833QY28-F1
#
_cell.length_a   1.000
_cell.length_b   1.000
_cell.length_c   1.000
_cell.angle_alpha   90.00
_cell.angle_beta   90.00
_cell.angle_gamma   90.00
#
_symmetry.space_group_name_H-M   'P 1'
#
loop_
_entity.id
_entity.type
_entity.pdbx_description
1 polymer ?
#
loop_
_entity_poly.entity_id
_entity_poly.type
_entity_poly.pdbx_seq_one_letter_code
_entity_poly.pdbx_strand_id
1 'polypeptide(L)'
;MASLLLGSLLMVALAINPASSKLVLEEGYTVSTVIDFNKFSSPPANRVHPYAIVPLLSSRDLVLLDSTGSTFYTLSFPSSEDKEAEIKHLSGNDKAEFLDGDAKVSSFNKPKSFAVDEAGNVYVADRMNYVIRKINRSGFTTTIAGGYSRKIGITDGPAQNASFANDFE
;
A
#
# COMPACT_ATOMS: atom_id res chain seq x y z
N MET A 1 11.21 -57.14 57.90
CA MET A 1 10.26 -56.50 56.96
C MET A 1 11.06 -55.51 56.13
N ALA A 2 11.26 -55.79 54.84
CA ALA A 2 11.86 -54.84 53.90
C ALA A 2 11.01 -54.89 52.63
N SER A 3 10.29 -53.80 52.37
CA SER A 3 9.43 -53.62 51.21
C SER A 3 10.28 -53.14 50.03
N LEU A 4 10.36 -53.92 48.96
CA LEU A 4 10.96 -53.50 47.69
C LEU A 4 9.89 -52.76 46.87
N LEU A 5 10.04 -51.44 46.73
CA LEU A 5 9.30 -50.66 45.74
C LEU A 5 9.83 -50.99 44.33
N LEU A 6 8.99 -51.61 43.50
CA LEU A 6 9.20 -51.69 42.05
C LEU A 6 8.83 -50.33 41.43
N GLY A 7 9.83 -49.53 41.06
CA GLY A 7 9.63 -48.35 40.23
C GLY A 7 9.43 -48.77 38.77
N SER A 8 8.28 -48.46 38.17
CA SER A 8 8.05 -48.69 36.74
C SER A 8 8.82 -47.66 35.92
N LEU A 9 9.73 -48.12 35.06
CA LEU A 9 10.43 -47.28 34.10
C LEU A 9 9.52 -47.01 32.91
N LEU A 10 9.00 -45.78 32.79
CA LEU A 10 8.22 -45.34 31.64
C LEU A 10 9.17 -44.97 30.49
N MET A 11 9.28 -45.84 29.49
CA MET A 11 9.99 -45.54 28.25
C MET A 11 9.11 -44.67 27.34
N VAL A 12 9.48 -43.40 27.18
CA VAL A 12 8.86 -42.50 26.19
C VAL A 12 9.59 -42.70 24.86
N ALA A 13 8.92 -43.32 23.89
CA ALA A 13 9.44 -43.40 22.53
C ALA A 13 9.25 -42.05 21.83
N LEU A 14 10.34 -41.30 21.64
CA LEU A 14 10.33 -40.05 20.88
C LEU A 14 10.34 -40.41 19.38
N ALA A 15 9.19 -40.35 18.73
CA ALA A 15 9.10 -40.49 17.28
C ALA A 15 9.71 -39.25 16.61
N ILE A 16 10.95 -39.36 16.14
CA ILE A 16 11.56 -38.35 15.29
C ILE A 16 10.94 -38.53 13.91
N ASN A 17 9.96 -37.69 13.55
CA ASN A 17 9.51 -37.59 12.17
C ASN A 17 10.53 -36.74 11.41
N PRO A 18 11.40 -37.31 10.53
CA PRO A 18 12.23 -36.49 9.68
C PRO A 18 11.30 -35.72 8.74
N ALA A 19 11.17 -34.42 8.97
CA ALA A 19 10.55 -33.53 8.00
C ALA A 19 11.45 -33.50 6.76
N SER A 20 11.08 -34.27 5.72
CA SER A 20 11.71 -34.19 4.42
C SER A 20 10.88 -33.23 3.57
N SER A 21 11.45 -32.06 3.23
CA SER A 21 10.85 -31.20 2.21
C SER A 21 11.22 -31.74 0.84
N LYS A 22 10.21 -32.09 0.04
CA LYS A 22 10.39 -32.39 -1.38
C LYS A 22 10.58 -31.06 -2.11
N LEU A 23 11.65 -30.95 -2.88
CA LEU A 23 11.86 -29.82 -3.77
C LEU A 23 10.80 -29.93 -4.88
N VAL A 24 9.73 -29.13 -4.78
CA VAL A 24 8.73 -28.99 -5.83
C VAL A 24 9.27 -27.92 -6.78
N LEU A 25 9.91 -28.36 -7.87
CA LEU A 25 10.16 -27.48 -8.99
C LEU A 25 8.79 -27.22 -9.62
N GLU A 26 8.19 -26.06 -9.37
CA GLU A 26 6.97 -25.67 -10.06
C GLU A 26 7.24 -25.78 -11.56
N GLU A 27 6.43 -26.59 -12.27
CA GLU A 27 6.51 -26.64 -13.72
C GLU A 27 6.39 -25.21 -14.24
N GLY A 28 7.33 -24.83 -15.12
CA GLY A 28 7.70 -23.43 -15.36
C GLY A 28 6.54 -22.43 -15.40
N TYR A 29 6.76 -21.26 -14.81
CA TYR A 29 5.77 -20.20 -14.75
C TYR A 29 5.50 -19.59 -16.13
N THR A 30 4.24 -19.29 -16.41
CA THR A 30 3.87 -18.39 -17.50
C THR A 30 3.87 -16.95 -17.00
N VAL A 31 4.48 -16.06 -17.78
CA VAL A 31 4.45 -14.61 -17.52
C VAL A 31 3.57 -13.97 -18.58
N SER A 32 2.52 -13.27 -18.14
CA SER A 32 1.63 -12.50 -19.00
C SER A 32 1.53 -11.06 -18.52
N THR A 33 1.35 -10.13 -19.46
CA THR A 33 1.09 -8.73 -19.15
C THR A 33 -0.40 -8.57 -18.83
N VAL A 34 -0.72 -8.14 -17.62
CA VAL A 34 -2.11 -7.90 -17.19
C VAL A 34 -2.53 -6.43 -17.39
N ILE A 35 -1.57 -5.51 -17.28
CA ILE A 35 -1.78 -4.06 -17.44
C ILE A 35 -0.58 -3.46 -18.19
N ASP A 36 -0.85 -2.70 -19.25
CA ASP A 36 0.16 -1.92 -19.96
C ASP A 36 -0.11 -0.42 -19.81
N PHE A 37 0.57 0.22 -18.83
CA PHE A 37 0.42 1.65 -18.57
C PHE A 37 0.90 2.54 -19.72
N ASN A 38 1.67 2.03 -20.70
CA ASN A 38 2.03 2.81 -21.88
C ASN A 38 0.84 3.07 -22.81
N LYS A 39 -0.18 2.22 -22.74
CA LYS A 39 -1.43 2.37 -23.49
C LYS A 39 -2.48 3.18 -22.73
N PHE A 40 -2.27 3.39 -21.43
CA PHE A 40 -3.17 4.15 -20.59
C PHE A 40 -2.75 5.62 -20.52
N SER A 41 -3.33 6.44 -21.39
CA SER A 41 -3.26 7.90 -21.33
C SER A 41 -4.59 8.42 -20.77
N SER A 42 -4.64 8.72 -19.48
CA SER A 42 -5.76 9.51 -18.94
C SER A 42 -5.56 10.98 -19.35
N PRO A 43 -6.62 11.68 -19.81
CA PRO A 43 -6.55 13.12 -19.95
C PRO A 43 -6.20 13.78 -18.60
N PRO A 44 -5.27 14.75 -18.55
CA PRO A 44 -4.64 15.46 -19.66
C PRO A 44 -3.21 14.95 -19.94
N ALA A 45 -3.09 13.99 -20.86
CA ALA A 45 -1.86 13.68 -21.59
C ALA A 45 -0.62 13.21 -20.81
N ASN A 46 -0.74 12.79 -19.55
CA ASN A 46 0.37 12.12 -18.88
C ASN A 46 0.17 10.61 -18.90
N ARG A 47 1.19 9.91 -19.41
CA ARG A 47 1.35 8.47 -19.15
C ARG A 47 1.36 8.29 -17.64
N VAL A 48 0.69 7.25 -17.15
CA VAL A 48 0.81 6.89 -15.74
C VAL A 48 2.24 6.40 -15.51
N HIS A 49 2.91 6.97 -14.50
CA HIS A 49 4.26 6.56 -14.06
C HIS A 49 4.17 5.88 -12.70
N PRO A 50 3.93 4.55 -12.66
CA PRO A 50 3.89 3.79 -11.42
C PRO A 50 5.13 4.05 -10.56
N TYR A 51 4.92 4.49 -9.33
CA TYR A 51 5.98 4.64 -8.34
C TYR A 51 5.87 3.61 -7.23
N ALA A 52 4.68 3.46 -6.64
CA ALA A 52 4.40 2.51 -5.58
C ALA A 52 3.06 1.83 -5.80
N ILE A 53 2.94 0.58 -5.36
CA ILE A 53 1.73 -0.23 -5.49
C ILE A 53 1.52 -1.05 -4.22
N VAL A 54 0.28 -1.08 -3.71
CA VAL A 54 -0.07 -1.76 -2.46
C VAL A 54 -1.43 -2.45 -2.62
N PRO A 55 -1.61 -3.71 -2.17
CA PRO A 55 -2.90 -4.38 -2.22
C PRO A 55 -3.92 -3.77 -1.26
N LEU A 56 -5.19 -3.71 -1.68
CA LEU A 56 -6.30 -3.45 -0.76
C LEU A 56 -6.68 -4.76 -0.09
N LEU A 57 -6.43 -4.90 1.22
CA LEU A 57 -6.68 -6.15 1.95
C LEU A 57 -8.16 -6.62 1.92
N SER A 58 -9.09 -5.70 1.69
CA SER A 58 -10.52 -5.99 1.58
C SER A 58 -10.98 -6.47 0.19
N SER A 59 -10.13 -6.39 -0.84
CA SER A 59 -10.46 -6.77 -2.21
C SER A 59 -9.28 -7.45 -2.92
N ARG A 60 -9.44 -7.80 -4.20
CA ARG A 60 -8.32 -8.20 -5.07
C ARG A 60 -7.70 -7.00 -5.77
N ASP A 61 -8.07 -5.78 -5.38
CA ASP A 61 -7.63 -4.57 -6.06
C ASP A 61 -6.29 -4.09 -5.50
N LEU A 62 -5.60 -3.27 -6.28
CA LEU A 62 -4.37 -2.60 -5.88
C LEU A 62 -4.60 -1.08 -5.87
N VAL A 63 -3.96 -0.37 -4.93
CA VAL A 63 -3.77 1.08 -5.03
C VAL A 63 -2.44 1.32 -5.72
N LEU A 64 -2.44 2.22 -6.69
CA LEU A 64 -1.26 2.68 -7.40
C LEU A 64 -1.02 4.15 -7.11
N LEU A 65 0.22 4.50 -6.83
CA LEU A 65 0.69 5.89 -6.81
C LEU A 65 1.48 6.19 -8.09
N ASP A 66 1.01 7.18 -8.84
CA ASP A 66 1.83 7.94 -9.80
C ASP A 66 2.41 9.17 -9.09
N SER A 67 3.64 9.05 -8.61
CA SER A 67 4.32 10.14 -7.90
C SER A 67 4.59 11.36 -8.80
N THR A 68 4.82 11.13 -10.10
CA THR A 68 5.10 12.19 -11.07
C THR A 68 3.85 12.99 -11.38
N GLY A 69 2.74 12.30 -11.61
CA GLY A 69 1.41 12.88 -11.72
C GLY A 69 0.85 13.37 -10.37
N SER A 70 1.43 12.99 -9.22
CA SER A 70 0.81 13.29 -7.92
C SER A 70 -0.64 12.78 -7.85
N THR A 71 -0.88 11.60 -8.42
CA THR A 71 -2.21 11.02 -8.61
C THR A 71 -2.22 9.55 -8.17
N PHE A 72 -3.34 9.15 -7.55
CA PHE A 72 -3.60 7.79 -7.09
C PHE A 72 -4.67 7.13 -7.95
N TYR A 73 -4.49 5.83 -8.19
CA TYR A 73 -5.45 4.99 -8.91
C TYR A 73 -5.79 3.73 -8.10
N THR A 74 -6.95 3.15 -8.39
CA THR A 74 -7.26 1.76 -8.02
C THR A 74 -7.22 0.89 -9.28
N LEU A 75 -6.68 -0.31 -9.13
CA LEU A 75 -6.51 -1.28 -10.19
C LEU A 75 -7.26 -2.56 -9.81
N SER A 76 -8.21 -2.98 -10.64
CA SER A 76 -8.93 -4.24 -10.45
C SER A 76 -8.46 -5.26 -11.47
N PHE A 77 -7.99 -6.42 -11.00
CA PHE A 77 -7.61 -7.52 -11.88
C PHE A 77 -8.83 -8.06 -12.63
N PRO A 78 -8.65 -8.44 -13.91
CA PRO A 78 -9.74 -9.00 -14.69
C PRO A 78 -10.20 -10.33 -14.09
N SER A 79 -11.50 -10.56 -14.08
CA SER A 79 -12.10 -11.81 -13.59
C SER A 79 -12.08 -12.94 -14.64
N SER A 80 -11.62 -12.67 -15.86
CA SER A 80 -11.52 -13.59 -16.99
C SER A 80 -10.39 -13.18 -17.94
N GLU A 81 -9.77 -14.13 -18.64
CA GLU A 81 -8.62 -13.89 -19.54
C GLU A 81 -8.93 -12.91 -20.70
N ASP A 82 -10.20 -12.80 -21.12
CA ASP A 82 -10.61 -11.91 -22.22
C ASP A 82 -10.87 -10.45 -21.79
N LYS A 83 -10.65 -10.11 -20.51
CA LYS A 83 -10.86 -8.75 -20.00
C LYS A 83 -9.55 -8.10 -19.62
N GLU A 84 -9.41 -6.82 -19.96
CA GLU A 84 -8.33 -5.98 -19.45
C GLU A 84 -8.60 -5.58 -18.00
N ALA A 85 -7.54 -5.25 -17.26
CA ALA A 85 -7.71 -4.71 -15.92
C ALA A 85 -8.39 -3.34 -15.96
N GLU A 86 -9.19 -3.06 -14.92
CA GLU A 86 -9.85 -1.78 -14.77
C GLU A 86 -8.98 -0.83 -13.95
N ILE A 87 -8.76 0.39 -14.47
CA ILE A 87 -8.00 1.44 -13.79
C ILE A 87 -8.97 2.59 -13.48
N LYS A 88 -9.10 2.95 -12.20
CA LYS A 88 -9.94 4.06 -11.76
C LYS A 88 -9.13 5.13 -11.05
N HIS A 89 -9.37 6.39 -11.41
CA HIS A 89 -8.88 7.54 -10.65
C HIS A 89 -9.39 7.48 -9.21
N LEU A 90 -8.48 7.51 -8.25
CA LEU A 90 -8.81 7.55 -6.83
C LEU A 90 -8.73 8.98 -6.30
N SER A 91 -7.63 9.68 -6.53
CA SER A 91 -7.43 11.04 -6.00
C SER A 91 -6.22 11.73 -6.64
N GLY A 92 -6.22 13.06 -6.71
CA GLY A 92 -5.16 13.86 -7.34
C GLY A 92 -5.67 14.58 -8.58
N ASN A 93 -4.99 15.62 -9.02
CA ASN A 93 -5.40 16.45 -10.15
C ASN A 93 -4.26 16.77 -11.12
N ASP A 94 -3.19 15.97 -11.10
CA ASP A 94 -1.99 16.15 -11.93
C ASP A 94 -1.20 17.44 -11.71
N LYS A 95 -1.47 18.16 -10.60
CA LYS A 95 -0.77 19.41 -10.22
C LYS A 95 -0.08 19.27 -8.87
N ALA A 96 1.15 19.76 -8.82
CA ALA A 96 1.95 19.88 -7.60
C ALA A 96 1.46 21.04 -6.72
N GLU A 97 0.37 20.79 -5.98
CA GLU A 97 -0.32 21.78 -5.15
C GLU A 97 -0.66 21.17 -3.78
N PHE A 98 -1.33 21.95 -2.90
CA PHE A 98 -1.80 21.48 -1.60
C PHE A 98 -3.26 21.87 -1.42
N LEU A 99 -4.14 20.99 -1.86
CA LEU A 99 -5.59 21.13 -1.73
C LEU A 99 -6.19 19.84 -1.19
N ASP A 100 -6.96 19.95 -0.11
CA ASP A 100 -7.89 18.91 0.35
C ASP A 100 -9.19 18.97 -0.50
N GLY A 101 -10.02 17.94 -0.43
CA GLY A 101 -11.31 17.90 -1.10
C GLY A 101 -11.57 16.62 -1.90
N ASP A 102 -12.55 16.68 -2.79
CA ASP A 102 -12.97 15.55 -3.63
C ASP A 102 -11.85 15.04 -4.56
N ALA A 103 -11.99 13.81 -5.03
CA ALA A 103 -11.00 13.07 -5.82
C ALA A 103 -10.36 13.83 -6.99
N LYS A 104 -11.15 14.68 -7.69
CA LYS A 104 -10.69 15.48 -8.84
C LYS A 104 -10.20 16.88 -8.48
N VAL A 105 -10.40 17.30 -7.23
CA VAL A 105 -10.06 18.63 -6.73
C VAL A 105 -8.78 18.56 -5.90
N SER A 106 -8.65 17.55 -5.05
CA SER A 106 -7.49 17.41 -4.17
C SER A 106 -6.20 17.26 -4.96
N SER A 107 -5.13 17.81 -4.41
CA SER A 107 -3.80 17.81 -5.01
C SER A 107 -2.72 17.50 -3.97
N PHE A 108 -1.64 16.92 -4.47
CA PHE A 108 -0.45 16.51 -3.72
C PHE A 108 0.78 17.09 -4.40
N ASN A 109 1.92 17.03 -3.74
CA ASN A 109 3.19 17.51 -4.28
C ASN A 109 4.28 16.46 -4.07
N LYS A 110 4.55 15.71 -5.15
CA LYS A 110 5.53 14.60 -5.18
C LYS A 110 5.35 13.63 -4.01
N PRO A 111 4.15 13.06 -3.83
CA PRO A 111 3.93 12.04 -2.81
C PRO A 111 4.88 10.86 -3.05
N LYS A 112 5.44 10.26 -2.00
CA LYS A 112 6.51 9.27 -2.15
C LYS A 112 6.07 7.88 -1.70
N SER A 113 5.64 7.74 -0.45
CA SER A 113 5.06 6.49 0.05
C SER A 113 3.58 6.64 0.41
N PHE A 114 2.94 5.49 0.59
CA PHE A 114 1.62 5.40 1.17
C PHE A 114 1.38 4.04 1.84
N ALA A 115 0.41 4.01 2.74
CA ALA A 115 -0.10 2.80 3.37
C ALA A 115 -1.63 2.73 3.23
N VAL A 116 -2.20 1.53 3.31
CA VAL A 116 -3.64 1.30 3.23
C VAL A 116 -4.11 0.60 4.50
N ASP A 117 -5.17 1.11 5.14
CA ASP A 117 -5.78 0.45 6.30
C ASP A 117 -6.80 -0.64 5.88
N GLU A 118 -7.31 -1.41 6.84
CA GLU A 118 -8.30 -2.47 6.59
C GLU A 118 -9.62 -1.94 6.01
N ALA A 119 -9.97 -0.68 6.30
CA ALA A 119 -11.15 -0.03 5.73
C ALA A 119 -10.93 0.42 4.28
N GLY A 120 -9.69 0.38 3.78
CA GLY A 120 -9.31 0.84 2.44
C GLY A 120 -9.06 2.35 2.36
N ASN A 121 -8.78 3.02 3.48
CA ASN A 121 -8.27 4.39 3.44
C ASN A 121 -6.77 4.38 3.13
N VAL A 122 -6.33 5.36 2.33
CA VAL A 122 -4.94 5.54 1.94
C VAL A 122 -4.32 6.67 2.75
N TYR A 123 -3.19 6.38 3.40
CA TYR A 123 -2.41 7.33 4.17
C TYR A 123 -1.17 7.68 3.36
N VAL A 124 -1.03 8.95 3.01
CA VAL A 124 -0.07 9.42 2.00
C VAL A 124 0.99 10.30 2.64
N ALA A 125 2.24 9.97 2.34
CA ALA A 125 3.39 10.83 2.55
C ALA A 125 3.44 11.90 1.45
N ASP A 126 2.82 13.06 1.69
CA ASP A 126 2.78 14.18 0.74
C ASP A 126 4.04 15.06 0.90
N ARG A 127 5.15 14.49 0.44
CA ARG A 127 6.52 14.84 0.79
C ARG A 127 6.88 16.32 0.62
N MET A 128 6.54 16.94 -0.52
CA MET A 128 6.90 18.35 -0.76
C MET A 128 5.89 19.33 -0.17
N ASN A 129 4.78 18.84 0.38
CA ASN A 129 3.86 19.61 1.20
C ASN A 129 4.11 19.45 2.71
N TYR A 130 5.02 18.55 3.11
CA TYR A 130 5.45 18.33 4.51
C TYR A 130 4.32 17.88 5.43
N VAL A 131 3.39 17.07 4.91
CA VAL A 131 2.18 16.65 5.62
C VAL A 131 1.86 15.19 5.36
N ILE A 132 1.09 14.61 6.27
CA ILE A 132 0.43 13.32 6.04
C ILE A 132 -1.02 13.58 5.65
N ARG A 133 -1.43 12.98 4.53
CA ARG A 133 -2.79 13.09 3.99
C ARG A 133 -3.51 11.76 4.13
N LYS A 134 -4.83 11.80 4.19
CA LYS A 134 -5.70 10.63 4.15
C LYS A 134 -6.67 10.76 2.99
N ILE A 135 -6.71 9.74 2.13
CA ILE A 135 -7.71 9.55 1.09
C ILE A 135 -8.68 8.47 1.58
N ASN A 136 -9.98 8.75 1.61
CA ASN A 136 -10.97 7.72 1.92
C ASN A 136 -11.33 6.87 0.68
N ARG A 137 -12.18 5.85 0.84
CA ARG A 137 -12.59 4.99 -0.29
C ARG A 137 -13.30 5.73 -1.44
N SER A 138 -13.90 6.89 -1.18
CA SER A 138 -14.55 7.70 -2.22
C SER A 138 -13.59 8.66 -2.91
N GLY A 139 -12.31 8.67 -2.52
CA GLY A 139 -11.29 9.57 -3.07
C GLY A 139 -11.22 10.95 -2.42
N PHE A 140 -11.99 11.19 -1.34
CA PHE A 140 -11.95 12.46 -0.62
C PHE A 140 -10.67 12.54 0.23
N THR A 141 -9.93 13.63 0.08
CA THR A 141 -8.63 13.85 0.70
C THR A 141 -8.72 14.85 1.84
N THR A 142 -8.06 14.52 2.95
CA THR A 142 -7.91 15.38 4.13
C THR A 142 -6.47 15.41 4.61
N THR A 143 -6.02 16.54 5.15
CA THR A 143 -4.77 16.63 5.88
C THR A 143 -4.96 16.15 7.31
N ILE A 144 -4.15 15.19 7.75
CA ILE A 144 -4.28 14.58 9.07
C ILE A 144 -3.10 14.87 10.00
N ALA A 145 -1.92 15.25 9.47
CA ALA A 145 -0.77 15.67 10.28
C ALA A 145 0.17 16.62 9.51
N GLY A 146 0.99 17.41 10.23
CA GLY A 146 2.06 18.25 9.66
C GLY A 146 1.85 19.75 9.77
N GLY A 147 0.76 20.15 10.43
CA GLY A 147 0.35 21.54 10.59
C GLY A 147 -0.14 22.19 9.30
N TYR A 148 -1.26 22.91 9.36
CA TYR A 148 -1.80 23.64 8.20
C TYR A 148 -0.84 24.70 7.64
N SER A 149 0.22 25.05 8.37
CA SER A 149 1.17 26.12 8.04
C SER A 149 2.31 25.71 7.10
N ARG A 150 2.36 24.46 6.60
CA ARG A 150 3.36 23.96 5.63
C ARG A 150 4.81 24.27 6.04
N LYS A 151 5.09 24.31 7.34
CA LYS A 151 6.42 24.64 7.85
C LYS A 151 7.23 23.36 7.94
N ILE A 152 8.37 23.36 7.26
CA ILE A 152 9.35 22.28 7.38
C ILE A 152 9.82 22.14 8.83
N GLY A 153 9.92 20.91 9.34
CA GLY A 153 10.38 20.65 10.70
C GLY A 153 10.41 19.17 11.04
N ILE A 154 10.86 18.83 12.25
CA ILE A 154 10.91 17.46 12.77
C ILE A 154 10.37 17.43 14.20
N THR A 155 9.46 18.35 14.51
CA THR A 155 8.93 18.53 15.86
C THR A 155 7.76 17.59 16.08
N ASP A 156 7.82 16.82 17.16
CA ASP A 156 6.74 15.95 17.62
C ASP A 156 5.61 16.74 18.31
N GLY A 157 4.45 16.09 18.43
CA GLY A 157 3.30 16.61 19.16
C GLY A 157 1.99 16.04 18.64
N PRO A 158 0.84 16.59 19.05
CA PRO A 158 -0.43 16.31 18.40
C PRO A 158 -0.32 16.52 16.89
N ALA A 159 -1.06 15.76 16.08
CA ALA A 159 -0.87 15.72 14.63
C ALA A 159 -0.94 17.10 13.93
N GLN A 160 -1.77 18.01 14.43
CA GLN A 160 -1.88 19.40 13.94
C GLN A 160 -0.66 20.29 14.29
N ASN A 161 0.14 19.88 15.27
CA ASN A 161 1.31 20.60 15.76
C ASN A 161 2.63 19.92 15.36
N ALA A 162 2.58 18.64 14.99
CA ALA A 162 3.71 17.92 14.44
C ALA A 162 4.17 18.58 13.12
N SER A 163 5.45 18.51 12.81
CA SER A 163 6.03 19.02 11.56
C SER A 163 6.92 17.97 10.91
N PHE A 164 6.99 18.00 9.58
CA PHE A 164 7.77 17.04 8.79
C PHE A 164 8.75 17.76 7.85
N ALA A 165 9.82 17.07 7.46
CA ALA A 165 10.79 17.52 6.48
C ALA A 165 10.64 16.74 5.17
N ASN A 166 11.37 17.06 4.11
CA ASN A 166 11.26 16.31 2.84
C ASN A 166 12.11 15.03 2.81
N ASP A 167 12.46 14.49 3.97
CA ASP A 167 13.28 13.30 4.17
C ASP A 167 12.47 12.05 4.57
N PHE A 168 11.15 12.18 4.81
CA PHE A 168 10.29 11.02 4.97
C PHE A 168 9.98 10.37 3.62
N GLU A 169 10.02 9.03 3.62
CA GLU A 169 9.53 8.18 2.53
C GLU A 169 8.01 8.03 2.64
#